data_AF-A0A382S393-F1
#
_entry.id   AF-A0A382S393-F1
#
_cell.length_a   1.000
_cell.length_b   1.000
_cell.length_c   1.000
_cell.angle_alpha   90.00
_cell.angle_beta   90.00
_cell.angle_gamma   90.00
#
_symmetry.space_group_name_H-M   'P 1'
#
loop_
_entity.id
_entity.type
_entity.pdbx_description
1 polymer ?
#
loop_
_entity_poly.entity_id
_entity_poly.type
_entity_poly.pdbx_seq_one_letter_code
_entity_poly.pdbx_strand_id
1 'polypeptide(L)' 'MAESIAEITNSLDLPFVFKSSFDKANRTSVKSFRGLGMKQGLDILGE' A
#
# COMPACT_ATOMS: atom_id res chain seq x y z
N MET A 1 -0.10 9.43 2.30
CA MET A 1 0.33 8.45 3.34
C MET A 1 1.75 8.01 3.14
N ALA A 2 2.15 7.52 1.96
CA ALA A 2 3.54 7.18 1.67
C ALA A 2 4.50 8.35 1.97
N GLU A 3 4.20 9.54 1.47
CA GLU A 3 4.92 10.80 1.75
C GLU A 3 5.09 11.07 3.26
N SER A 4 3.98 11.14 4.01
CA SER A 4 4.03 11.44 5.45
C SER A 4 4.85 10.43 6.25
N ILE A 5 4.81 9.14 5.89
CA ILE A 5 5.63 8.12 6.57
C ILE A 5 7.10 8.26 6.17
N ALA A 6 7.37 8.52 4.89
CA ALA A 6 8.72 8.75 4.38
C ALA A 6 9.40 9.94 5.07
N GLU A 7 8.68 11.05 5.26
CA GLU A 7 9.17 12.24 5.99
C GLU A 7 9.57 11.90 7.43
N ILE A 8 8.71 11.15 8.15
CA ILE A 8 8.99 10.71 9.53
C ILE A 8 10.24 9.82 9.55
N THR A 9 10.30 8.78 8.71
CA THR A 9 11.46 7.86 8.68
C THR A 9 12.74 8.57 8.27
N ASN A 10 12.67 9.53 7.35
CA ASN A 10 13.82 10.33 6.93
C ASN A 10 14.32 11.22 8.08
N SER A 11 13.43 11.84 8.86
CA SER A 11 13.83 12.64 10.04
C SER A 11 14.52 11.83 11.14
N LEU A 12 14.34 10.51 11.14
CA LEU A 12 14.90 9.57 12.11
C LEU A 12 16.10 8.78 11.55
N ASP A 13 16.54 9.07 10.32
CA ASP A 13 17.61 8.34 9.63
C ASP A 13 17.35 6.83 9.54
N LEU A 14 16.08 6.45 9.29
CA LEU A 14 15.65 5.05 9.19
C LEU A 14 15.45 4.64 7.73
N PRO A 15 16.00 3.48 7.30
CA PRO A 15 15.67 2.93 5.99
C PRO A 15 14.19 2.56 5.93
N PHE A 16 13.53 2.94 4.84
CA PHE A 16 12.08 2.82 4.70
C PHE A 16 11.69 2.13 3.39
N VAL A 17 10.73 1.21 3.48
CA VAL A 17 10.07 0.58 2.33
C VAL A 17 8.56 0.74 2.51
N PHE A 18 7.93 1.48 1.60
CA PHE A 18 6.48 1.58 1.60
C PHE A 18 5.84 0.28 1.10
N LYS A 19 4.78 -0.17 1.77
CA LYS A 19 4.07 -1.41 1.42
C LYS A 19 2.57 -1.22 1.49
N SER A 20 1.87 -1.65 0.44
CA SER A 20 0.41 -1.80 0.43
C SER A 20 0.00 -3.08 -0.30
N SER A 21 -1.26 -3.49 -0.15
CA SER A 21 -1.83 -4.63 -0.87
C SER A 21 -2.85 -4.14 -1.90
N PHE A 22 -2.71 -4.57 -3.15
CA PHE A 22 -3.67 -4.26 -4.23
C PHE A 22 -4.91 -5.18 -4.24
N ASP A 23 -4.82 -6.35 -3.57
CA ASP A 23 -5.92 -7.29 -3.37
C ASP A 23 -5.86 -7.91 -1.96
N LYS A 24 -7.01 -8.07 -1.33
CA LYS A 24 -7.21 -8.78 -0.07
C LYS A 24 -7.95 -10.08 -0.37
N ALA A 25 -7.23 -11.09 -0.84
CA ALA A 25 -7.80 -12.37 -1.27
C ALA A 25 -8.58 -13.14 -0.18
N ASN A 26 -8.27 -12.87 1.09
CA ASN A 26 -8.73 -13.68 2.23
C ASN A 26 -9.74 -12.92 3.12
N ARG A 27 -10.70 -12.18 2.53
CA ARG A 27 -11.78 -11.54 3.32
C ARG A 27 -12.76 -12.58 3.83
N THR A 28 -13.21 -12.42 5.07
CA THR A 28 -14.24 -13.29 5.69
C THR A 28 -15.61 -13.20 5.00
N SER A 29 -15.94 -12.03 4.44
CA SER A 29 -17.20 -11.81 3.71
C SER A 29 -16.92 -11.53 2.24
N VAL A 30 -17.65 -12.22 1.35
CA VAL A 30 -17.52 -12.07 -0.11
C VAL A 30 -17.92 -10.68 -0.60
N LYS A 31 -18.79 -9.98 0.13
CA LYS A 31 -19.24 -8.63 -0.21
C LYS A 31 -18.23 -7.55 0.17
N SER A 32 -17.14 -7.93 0.85
CA SER A 32 -16.11 -7.00 1.26
C SER A 32 -15.30 -6.49 0.08
N PHE A 33 -15.00 -5.19 0.06
CA PHE A 33 -14.03 -4.63 -0.89
C PHE A 33 -12.67 -5.33 -0.75
N ARG A 34 -12.07 -5.72 -1.88
CA ARG A 34 -10.78 -6.40 -1.87
C ARG A 34 -9.62 -5.54 -2.35
N GLY A 35 -9.90 -4.49 -3.11
CA GLY A 35 -8.87 -3.66 -3.73
C GLY A 35 -9.24 -3.34 -5.18
N LEU A 36 -8.34 -2.62 -5.84
CA LEU A 36 -8.48 -2.20 -7.24
C LEU A 36 -7.96 -3.26 -8.22
N GLY A 37 -7.35 -4.34 -7.70
CA GLY A 37 -6.76 -5.40 -8.51
C GLY A 37 -5.33 -5.09 -8.94
N MET A 38 -4.68 -6.11 -9.53
CA MET A 38 -3.23 -6.08 -9.78
C MET A 38 -2.80 -4.93 -10.70
N LYS A 39 -3.46 -4.74 -11.85
CA LYS A 39 -3.05 -3.72 -12.83
C LYS A 39 -3.06 -2.32 -12.21
N GLN A 40 -4.23 -1.84 -11.78
CA GLN A 40 -4.36 -0.51 -11.17
C GLN A 40 -3.54 -0.37 -9.89
N GLY A 41 -3.44 -1.44 -9.09
CA GLY A 41 -2.64 -1.42 -7.87
C GLY A 41 -1.14 -1.30 -8.12
N LEU A 42 -0.62 -1.95 -9.16
CA LEU A 42 0.78 -1.81 -9.56
C LEU A 42 1.05 -0.45 -10.20
N ASP A 43 0.10 0.08 -10.99
CA ASP A 43 0.21 1.44 -11.53
C ASP A 43 0.38 2.45 -10.37
N ILE A 44 -0.47 2.38 -9.33
CA ILE A 44 -0.39 3.26 -8.14
C ILE A 44 0.89 3.03 -7.33
N LEU A 45 1.37 1.79 -7.20
CA LEU A 45 2.59 1.49 -6.43
C LEU A 45 3.88 1.87 -7.18
N GLY A 46 3.79 2.07 -8.50
CA GLY A 46 4.89 2.51 -9.34
C GLY A 46 4.99 4.03 -9.52
N GLU A 47 4.00 4.78 -9.03
CA GLU A 47 4.02 6.26 -8.93
C GLU A 47 4.89 6.74 -7.76
#